data_AF-A0A6C0DUW7-F1
#
_entry.id   AF-A0A6C0DUW7-F1
#
_cell.length_a   1.000
_cell.length_b   1.000
_cell.length_c   1.000
_cell.angle_alpha   90.00
_cell.angle_beta   90.00
_cell.angle_gamma   90.00
#
_symmetry.space_group_name_H-M   'P 1'
#
loop_
_entity.id
_entity.type
_entity.pdbx_description
1 polymer ?
#
loop_
_entity_poly.entity_id
_entity_poly.type
_entity_poly.pdbx_seq_one_letter_code
_entity_poly.pdbx_strand_id
1 'polypeptide(L)'
;MMKSVLQTLQNQPCREREIGENEKDNFSNYLHLQRYHPALDIFKIPESSLSHKNLELSSKYHIASWSNQDETNQKIWNTTRTIYGSTTSEPCKTFVKTVHLLNPIDLIKEKYTIPEHPLLPQSENTWKKTLLKLHSHNNQAYVDTVANFVLSAFRENNLTPHCVLYYGAATGISKKYQYNISLEYDTYRQCRWFWKGMKSHSARLTVIRGDADVEEIPNFEEIYKDITSCPFEDTDSEVSEIELEPVTDKDVPEISDVESIKSFTFDNIEEDAQNVKDIFEINKKVTKRVSLKKNESSSDEESSSDSDGLTSSEGSDESVELDLDICLEIPNMPVVLIYQEAQEGVMDNLLDKDEIDEHKRGSQGWEARWIAWLFQVISVLSFLQNAICFTHNDLHSNNILWRKTDKKFLFYKAKDGTIWRVPTFGKIFTVIDFGRSIFRLGKHLWVSDDHWPDQEAGDQYNFGPFFDHTLPKNPPNPSFDLCRLSVSLLDGLFDEAPPKKKGKGVSIMSQEDSWKVYETNSPLYNLLWSWTINKDGHTIYEDKNGDEKYEGFDLYVRIAHDIHNAVPKDQIHKPVFSQFKWKQKVPQDETIYSIGA
;
A
#
# COMPACT_ATOMS: atom_id res chain seq x y z
N MET A 1 3.33 -31.97 -2.92
CA MET A 1 4.01 -30.91 -2.15
C MET A 1 3.04 -29.82 -1.72
N MET A 2 2.48 -29.00 -2.62
CA MET A 2 1.53 -27.90 -2.26
C MET A 2 0.39 -28.31 -1.32
N LYS A 3 -0.36 -29.37 -1.63
CA LYS A 3 -1.46 -29.87 -0.78
C LYS A 3 -0.99 -30.20 0.65
N SER A 4 0.22 -30.74 0.79
CA SER A 4 0.81 -31.04 2.10
C SER A 4 1.14 -29.77 2.87
N VAL A 5 1.70 -28.76 2.20
CA VAL A 5 2.04 -27.46 2.84
C VAL A 5 0.77 -26.77 3.35
N LEU A 6 -0.29 -26.71 2.53
CA LEU A 6 -1.57 -26.13 2.93
C LEU A 6 -2.24 -26.91 4.08
N GLN A 7 -2.15 -28.25 4.06
CA GLN A 7 -2.62 -29.08 5.17
C GLN A 7 -1.83 -28.84 6.45
N THR A 8 -0.51 -28.68 6.37
CA THR A 8 0.32 -28.33 7.52
C THR A 8 -0.09 -26.97 8.08
N LEU A 9 -0.19 -25.94 7.24
CA LEU A 9 -0.60 -24.59 7.67
C LEU A 9 -1.94 -24.56 8.43
N GLN A 10 -2.88 -25.43 8.06
CA GLN A 10 -4.20 -25.49 8.71
C GLN A 10 -4.19 -26.28 10.01
N ASN A 11 -3.45 -27.39 10.06
CA ASN A 11 -3.54 -28.35 11.16
C ASN A 11 -2.45 -28.16 12.21
N GLN A 12 -1.40 -27.42 11.89
CA GLN A 12 -0.32 -27.15 12.82
C GLN A 12 -0.84 -26.20 13.91
N PRO A 13 -0.77 -26.61 15.19
CA PRO A 13 -1.38 -25.82 16.25
C PRO A 13 -0.62 -24.52 16.48
N CYS A 14 -1.34 -23.50 16.97
CA CYS A 14 -0.75 -22.31 17.56
C CYS A 14 0.20 -22.70 18.70
N ARG A 15 1.21 -21.87 18.93
CA ARG A 15 2.24 -22.11 19.95
C ARG A 15 2.17 -21.06 21.03
N GLU A 16 2.48 -21.46 22.25
CA GLU A 16 2.71 -20.52 23.34
C GLU A 16 4.12 -19.94 23.22
N ARG A 17 4.23 -18.61 23.23
CA ARG A 17 5.51 -17.90 23.30
C ARG A 17 5.35 -16.57 24.01
N GLU A 18 5.94 -16.47 25.18
CA GLU A 18 5.95 -15.23 25.97
C GLU A 18 6.71 -14.10 25.26
N ILE A 19 6.26 -12.87 25.48
CA ILE A 19 7.02 -11.67 25.12
C ILE A 19 8.20 -11.56 26.10
N GLY A 20 9.43 -11.71 25.58
CA GLY A 20 10.66 -11.65 26.37
C GLY A 20 10.96 -10.26 26.92
N GLU A 21 11.77 -10.17 27.98
CA GLU A 21 12.19 -8.88 28.57
C GLU A 21 12.88 -7.97 27.55
N ASN A 22 13.83 -8.53 26.78
CA ASN A 22 14.51 -7.80 25.70
C ASN A 22 13.54 -7.24 24.64
N GLU A 23 12.44 -7.92 24.34
CA GLU A 23 11.43 -7.40 23.43
C GLU A 23 10.63 -6.27 24.09
N LYS A 24 10.20 -6.43 25.34
CA LYS A 24 9.47 -5.38 26.08
C LYS A 24 10.28 -4.09 26.20
N ASP A 25 11.58 -4.20 26.45
CA ASP A 25 12.46 -3.05 26.64
C ASP A 25 12.61 -2.27 25.33
N ASN A 26 12.81 -2.98 24.20
CA ASN A 26 12.95 -2.36 22.88
C ASN A 26 11.61 -1.80 22.35
N PHE A 27 10.49 -2.40 22.72
CA PHE A 27 9.13 -1.95 22.36
C PHE A 27 8.44 -1.20 23.51
N SER A 28 9.19 -0.43 24.30
CA SER A 28 8.68 0.29 25.48
C SER A 28 7.61 1.35 25.17
N ASN A 29 7.47 1.76 23.90
CA ASN A 29 6.38 2.63 23.43
C ASN A 29 5.04 1.92 23.27
N TYR A 30 4.99 0.60 23.42
CA TYR A 30 3.77 -0.19 23.35
C TYR A 30 3.43 -0.79 24.71
N LEU A 31 2.22 -0.51 25.18
CA LEU A 31 1.66 -1.05 26.41
C LEU A 31 0.98 -2.40 26.14
N HIS A 32 0.93 -3.24 27.16
CA HIS A 32 0.17 -4.50 27.16
C HIS A 32 0.49 -5.46 25.99
N LEU A 33 1.76 -5.50 25.56
CA LEU A 33 2.20 -6.42 24.51
C LEU A 33 1.82 -7.88 24.81
N GLN A 34 1.25 -8.53 23.81
CA GLN A 34 0.86 -9.93 23.82
C GLN A 34 0.97 -10.52 22.41
N ARG A 35 0.92 -11.85 22.24
CA ARG A 35 0.94 -12.49 20.91
C ARG A 35 -0.45 -12.75 20.33
N TYR A 36 -1.46 -12.86 21.19
CA TYR A 36 -2.79 -13.24 20.79
C TYR A 36 -3.45 -12.18 19.89
N HIS A 37 -4.15 -12.67 18.86
CA HIS A 37 -5.12 -11.93 18.09
C HIS A 37 -6.27 -12.87 17.66
N PRO A 38 -7.52 -12.37 17.51
CA PRO A 38 -8.70 -13.19 17.19
C PRO A 38 -8.55 -14.12 15.98
N ALA A 39 -7.82 -13.73 14.92
CA ALA A 39 -7.63 -14.60 13.76
C ALA A 39 -6.95 -15.96 14.09
N LEU A 40 -6.28 -16.09 15.25
CA LEU A 40 -5.75 -17.37 15.73
C LEU A 40 -6.84 -18.41 16.01
N ASP A 41 -8.06 -18.00 16.33
CA ASP A 41 -9.17 -18.90 16.68
C ASP A 41 -9.64 -19.76 15.49
N ILE A 42 -9.29 -19.36 14.26
CA ILE A 42 -9.53 -20.14 13.04
C ILE A 42 -8.52 -21.30 12.92
N PHE A 43 -7.38 -21.21 13.60
CA PHE A 43 -6.36 -22.25 13.65
C PHE A 43 -6.57 -23.16 14.86
N LYS A 44 -5.80 -24.26 14.90
CA LYS A 44 -5.89 -25.20 16.02
C LYS A 44 -5.20 -24.62 17.26
N ILE A 45 -5.96 -24.28 18.29
CA ILE A 45 -5.42 -23.89 19.60
C ILE A 45 -5.46 -25.11 20.54
N PRO A 46 -4.35 -25.45 21.24
CA PRO A 46 -4.37 -26.50 22.25
C PRO A 46 -5.32 -26.14 23.42
N GLU A 47 -6.07 -27.12 23.95
CA GLU A 47 -7.03 -26.88 25.05
C GLU A 47 -6.37 -26.26 26.29
N SER A 48 -5.13 -26.66 26.59
CA SER A 48 -4.33 -26.10 27.68
C SER A 48 -4.07 -24.59 27.54
N SER A 49 -4.17 -24.07 26.31
CA SER A 49 -3.70 -22.74 25.94
C SER A 49 -4.84 -21.76 25.64
N LEU A 50 -6.12 -22.18 25.74
CA LEU A 50 -7.29 -21.39 25.31
C LEU A 50 -7.43 -20.03 25.99
N SER A 51 -6.89 -19.85 27.19
CA SER A 51 -6.89 -18.58 27.92
C SER A 51 -5.56 -17.82 27.84
N HIS A 52 -4.58 -18.31 27.07
CA HIS A 52 -3.25 -17.72 27.02
C HIS A 52 -3.23 -16.51 26.07
N LYS A 53 -2.85 -15.36 26.61
CA LYS A 53 -2.63 -14.12 25.84
C LYS A 53 -1.41 -14.18 24.92
N ASN A 54 -0.53 -15.16 25.11
CA ASN A 54 0.73 -15.31 24.39
C ASN A 54 0.73 -16.52 23.46
N LEU A 55 -0.29 -16.55 22.60
CA LEU A 55 -0.44 -17.53 21.52
C LEU A 55 -0.02 -16.91 20.18
N GLU A 56 0.67 -17.67 19.35
CA GLU A 56 1.09 -17.22 18.02
C GLU A 56 0.92 -18.28 16.92
N LEU A 57 0.94 -17.81 15.68
CA LEU A 57 1.04 -18.66 14.50
C LEU A 57 2.35 -19.45 14.48
N SER A 58 2.27 -20.64 13.92
CA SER A 58 3.27 -21.69 14.07
C SER A 58 4.43 -21.54 13.05
N SER A 59 5.04 -20.34 12.96
CA SER A 59 6.09 -20.01 11.98
C SER A 59 7.37 -20.83 12.18
N LYS A 60 8.18 -20.95 11.12
CA LYS A 60 9.47 -21.63 11.18
C LYS A 60 10.52 -20.78 11.89
N TYR A 61 10.59 -19.50 11.51
CA TYR A 61 11.52 -18.51 12.05
C TYR A 61 10.85 -17.65 13.11
N HIS A 62 11.63 -17.25 14.10
CA HIS A 62 11.21 -16.26 15.08
C HIS A 62 12.40 -15.46 15.59
N ILE A 63 12.14 -14.26 16.10
CA ILE A 63 13.17 -13.39 16.69
C ILE A 63 13.50 -13.88 18.09
N ALA A 64 14.78 -14.14 18.33
CA ALA A 64 15.34 -14.53 19.62
C ALA A 64 15.78 -13.30 20.44
N SER A 65 16.34 -12.29 19.77
CA SER A 65 16.71 -11.02 20.41
C SER A 65 16.66 -9.85 19.44
N TRP A 66 16.35 -8.69 20.00
CA TRP A 66 16.32 -7.37 19.40
C TRP A 66 17.53 -6.57 19.86
N SER A 67 18.23 -5.97 18.91
CA SER A 67 19.37 -5.07 19.17
C SER A 67 18.91 -3.63 18.92
N ASN A 68 19.69 -2.84 18.20
CA ASN A 68 19.35 -1.47 17.82
C ASN A 68 18.52 -1.40 16.51
N GLN A 69 17.77 -0.31 16.37
CA GLN A 69 17.19 0.12 15.09
C GLN A 69 18.30 0.43 14.07
N ASP A 70 17.96 0.29 12.80
CA ASP A 70 18.80 0.70 11.68
C ASP A 70 18.87 2.22 11.61
N GLU A 71 20.03 2.75 11.23
CA GLU A 71 20.29 4.20 11.20
C GLU A 71 19.46 4.92 10.13
N THR A 72 19.11 4.24 9.04
CA THR A 72 18.39 4.83 7.90
C THR A 72 16.89 4.61 7.94
N ASN A 73 16.41 3.68 8.77
CA ASN A 73 14.98 3.36 8.84
C ASN A 73 14.65 2.79 10.21
N GLN A 74 13.94 3.57 11.02
CA GLN A 74 13.58 3.20 12.40
C GLN A 74 12.65 1.97 12.48
N LYS A 75 11.97 1.61 11.39
CA LYS A 75 11.15 0.38 11.33
C LYS A 75 12.00 -0.88 11.13
N ILE A 76 13.25 -0.74 10.71
CA ILE A 76 14.18 -1.86 10.54
C ILE A 76 15.01 -2.02 11.81
N TRP A 77 15.08 -3.25 12.30
CA TRP A 77 15.81 -3.64 13.49
C TRP A 77 16.91 -4.62 13.13
N ASN A 78 18.08 -4.45 13.76
CA ASN A 78 19.09 -5.49 13.79
C ASN A 78 18.65 -6.54 14.81
N THR A 79 18.47 -7.78 14.37
CA THR A 79 17.92 -8.86 15.18
C THR A 79 18.72 -10.14 15.04
N THR A 80 18.48 -11.06 15.96
CA THR A 80 18.92 -12.45 15.85
C THR A 80 17.70 -13.33 15.72
N ARG A 81 17.55 -14.04 14.59
CA ARG A 81 16.49 -15.03 14.40
C ARG A 81 16.97 -16.43 14.72
N THR A 82 16.04 -17.30 15.09
CA THR A 82 16.30 -18.73 15.26
C THR A 82 15.17 -19.55 14.65
N ILE A 83 15.48 -20.81 14.36
CA ILE A 83 14.50 -21.79 13.88
C ILE A 83 13.90 -22.47 15.10
N TYR A 84 12.58 -22.66 15.10
CA TYR A 84 11.91 -23.37 16.18
C TYR A 84 12.51 -24.77 16.40
N GLY A 85 12.92 -25.06 17.64
CA GLY A 85 13.58 -26.32 18.02
C GLY A 85 15.07 -26.41 17.67
N SER A 86 15.66 -25.36 17.12
CA SER A 86 17.09 -25.24 16.85
C SER A 86 17.77 -24.40 17.94
N THR A 87 19.02 -24.75 18.26
CA THR A 87 19.91 -23.89 19.08
C THR A 87 20.72 -22.91 18.23
N THR A 88 20.73 -23.09 16.90
CA THR A 88 21.45 -22.22 15.97
C THR A 88 20.64 -20.96 15.70
N SER A 89 21.22 -19.83 16.07
CA SER A 89 20.70 -18.50 15.78
C SER A 89 21.54 -17.82 14.70
N GLU A 90 20.91 -16.96 13.90
CA GLU A 90 21.58 -16.20 12.84
C GLU A 90 21.19 -14.72 12.90
N PRO A 91 22.15 -13.79 12.67
CA PRO A 91 21.85 -12.37 12.58
C PRO A 91 21.01 -12.09 11.34
N CYS A 92 20.02 -11.22 11.46
CA CYS A 92 19.23 -10.74 10.33
C CYS A 92 18.73 -9.30 10.57
N LYS A 93 18.14 -8.72 9.54
CA LYS A 93 17.38 -7.47 9.66
C LYS A 93 15.88 -7.78 9.63
N THR A 94 15.14 -7.18 10.55
CA THR A 94 13.70 -7.36 10.69
C THR A 94 13.01 -6.03 10.50
N PHE A 95 12.08 -5.96 9.54
CA PHE A 95 11.17 -4.84 9.41
C PHE A 95 9.95 -5.08 10.29
N VAL A 96 9.56 -4.08 11.07
CA VAL A 96 8.38 -4.10 11.93
C VAL A 96 7.31 -3.23 11.31
N LYS A 97 6.27 -3.86 10.75
CA LYS A 97 5.08 -3.15 10.29
C LYS A 97 4.15 -2.93 11.48
N THR A 98 3.77 -1.69 11.76
CA THR A 98 2.69 -1.39 12.71
C THR A 98 1.41 -1.24 11.91
N VAL A 99 0.30 -1.80 12.39
CA VAL A 99 -1.01 -1.68 11.73
C VAL A 99 -2.04 -1.39 12.80
N HIS A 100 -2.85 -0.35 12.63
CA HIS A 100 -3.92 -0.02 13.55
C HIS A 100 -5.06 -1.05 13.49
N LEU A 101 -5.69 -1.32 14.63
CA LEU A 101 -6.86 -2.20 14.72
C LEU A 101 -8.18 -1.47 14.52
N LEU A 102 -8.18 -0.16 14.77
CA LEU A 102 -9.29 0.77 14.57
C LEU A 102 -8.79 1.86 13.62
N ASN A 103 -9.55 2.16 12.56
CA ASN A 103 -9.16 3.21 11.63
C ASN A 103 -9.06 4.57 12.38
N PRO A 104 -7.92 5.29 12.30
CA PRO A 104 -7.69 6.55 13.00
C PRO A 104 -8.72 7.62 12.68
N ILE A 105 -9.10 7.77 11.41
CA ILE A 105 -10.08 8.77 10.97
C ILE A 105 -11.49 8.42 11.48
N ASP A 106 -11.86 7.14 11.43
CA ASP A 106 -13.14 6.69 11.99
C ASP A 106 -13.22 6.88 13.51
N LEU A 107 -12.08 6.76 14.21
CA LEU A 107 -11.99 7.09 15.64
C LEU A 107 -12.22 8.60 15.85
N ILE A 108 -11.55 9.47 15.09
CA ILE A 108 -11.76 10.92 15.14
C ILE A 108 -13.22 11.30 14.78
N LYS A 109 -13.86 10.57 13.86
CA LYS A 109 -15.30 10.72 13.53
C LYS A 109 -16.25 10.14 14.59
N GLU A 110 -15.75 9.71 15.75
CA GLU A 110 -16.52 9.11 16.85
C GLU A 110 -17.28 7.82 16.47
N LYS A 111 -16.86 7.11 15.40
CA LYS A 111 -17.46 5.81 15.04
C LYS A 111 -17.08 4.72 16.04
N TYR A 112 -15.89 4.84 16.64
CA TYR A 112 -15.37 3.98 17.68
C TYR A 112 -15.21 4.75 18.98
N THR A 113 -15.32 4.05 20.12
CA THR A 113 -15.08 4.62 21.45
C THR A 113 -14.27 3.64 22.28
N ILE A 114 -13.26 4.14 23.00
CA ILE A 114 -12.41 3.34 23.89
C ILE A 114 -12.82 3.69 25.33
N PRO A 115 -13.50 2.80 26.06
CA PRO A 115 -13.90 3.08 27.43
C PRO A 115 -12.68 3.11 28.35
N GLU A 116 -12.75 3.89 29.43
CA GLU A 116 -11.72 3.90 30.48
C GLU A 116 -11.43 2.50 31.03
N HIS A 117 -12.46 1.65 31.07
CA HIS A 117 -12.34 0.27 31.51
C HIS A 117 -13.24 -0.65 30.67
N PRO A 118 -12.74 -1.79 30.16
CA PRO A 118 -13.48 -2.66 29.23
C PRO A 118 -14.71 -3.34 29.84
N LEU A 119 -14.81 -3.39 31.18
CA LEU A 119 -15.97 -3.94 31.89
C LEU A 119 -17.06 -2.89 32.23
N LEU A 120 -16.84 -1.61 31.93
CA LEU A 120 -17.83 -0.59 32.20
C LEU A 120 -18.77 -0.41 31.00
N PRO A 121 -20.09 -0.31 31.21
CA PRO A 121 -21.04 -0.06 30.15
C PRO A 121 -20.88 1.37 29.62
N GLN A 122 -20.95 1.53 28.30
CA GLN A 122 -21.06 2.82 27.61
C GLN A 122 -22.25 2.79 26.64
N SER A 123 -22.49 3.88 25.90
CA SER A 123 -23.56 3.94 24.90
C SER A 123 -23.51 2.69 24.00
N GLU A 124 -24.65 2.01 23.85
CA GLU A 124 -24.66 0.62 23.36
C GLU A 124 -24.09 0.47 21.95
N ASN A 125 -24.17 1.50 21.10
CA ASN A 125 -23.84 1.33 19.68
C ASN A 125 -22.36 1.51 19.36
N THR A 126 -21.66 2.52 19.90
CA THR A 126 -20.26 2.81 19.53
C THR A 126 -19.28 1.84 20.20
N TRP A 127 -19.49 1.53 21.49
CA TRP A 127 -18.66 0.55 22.17
C TRP A 127 -18.83 -0.85 21.57
N LYS A 128 -20.06 -1.24 21.24
CA LYS A 128 -20.33 -2.51 20.54
C LYS A 128 -19.65 -2.57 19.18
N LYS A 129 -19.70 -1.50 18.37
CA LYS A 129 -18.96 -1.43 17.10
C LYS A 129 -17.45 -1.63 17.30
N THR A 130 -16.89 -0.98 18.32
CA THR A 130 -15.47 -1.11 18.67
C THR A 130 -15.11 -2.55 19.03
N LEU A 131 -15.89 -3.17 19.93
CA LEU A 131 -15.70 -4.58 20.31
C LEU A 131 -15.82 -5.52 19.10
N LEU A 132 -16.82 -5.31 18.24
CA LEU A 132 -17.02 -6.13 17.04
C LEU A 132 -15.84 -6.00 16.07
N LYS A 133 -15.31 -4.79 15.84
CA LYS A 133 -14.13 -4.55 14.99
C LYS A 133 -12.87 -5.20 15.56
N LEU A 134 -12.61 -5.05 16.87
CA LEU A 134 -11.42 -5.59 17.53
C LEU A 134 -11.41 -7.12 17.57
N HIS A 135 -12.59 -7.76 17.70
CA HIS A 135 -12.74 -9.21 17.78
C HIS A 135 -13.10 -9.89 16.45
N SER A 136 -13.26 -9.12 15.37
CA SER A 136 -13.52 -9.67 14.04
C SER A 136 -12.26 -10.34 13.49
N HIS A 137 -12.37 -11.60 13.06
CA HIS A 137 -11.30 -12.29 12.35
C HIS A 137 -11.00 -11.65 10.97
N ASN A 138 -11.97 -10.89 10.43
CA ASN A 138 -11.87 -10.18 9.16
C ASN A 138 -11.22 -8.81 9.29
N ASN A 139 -10.84 -8.37 10.49
CA ASN A 139 -10.10 -7.12 10.67
C ASN A 139 -8.86 -7.10 9.75
N GLN A 140 -8.73 -6.06 8.94
CA GLN A 140 -7.63 -5.85 7.99
C GLN A 140 -6.25 -6.25 8.54
N ALA A 141 -5.91 -5.81 9.75
CA ALA A 141 -4.60 -6.07 10.36
C ALA A 141 -4.35 -7.57 10.62
N TYR A 142 -5.40 -8.30 10.98
CA TYR A 142 -5.30 -9.74 11.19
C TYR A 142 -5.23 -10.52 9.88
N VAL A 143 -5.97 -10.08 8.85
CA VAL A 143 -5.88 -10.64 7.50
C VAL A 143 -4.46 -10.47 6.95
N ASP A 144 -3.85 -9.29 7.13
CA ASP A 144 -2.46 -9.02 6.75
C ASP A 144 -1.46 -9.93 7.49
N THR A 145 -1.63 -10.05 8.81
CA THR A 145 -0.80 -10.93 9.65
C THR A 145 -0.84 -12.39 9.17
N VAL A 146 -2.04 -12.91 8.88
CA VAL A 146 -2.21 -14.29 8.42
C VAL A 146 -1.69 -14.49 7.00
N ALA A 147 -1.88 -13.51 6.11
CA ALA A 147 -1.31 -13.56 4.77
C ALA A 147 0.22 -13.63 4.81
N ASN A 148 0.87 -12.78 5.62
CA ASN A 148 2.33 -12.82 5.84
C ASN A 148 2.80 -14.22 6.29
N PHE A 149 2.12 -14.81 7.27
CA PHE A 149 2.42 -16.17 7.73
C PHE A 149 2.28 -17.23 6.62
N VAL A 150 1.18 -17.21 5.86
CA VAL A 150 0.92 -18.19 4.80
C VAL A 150 1.93 -18.05 3.65
N LEU A 151 2.20 -16.82 3.21
CA LEU A 151 3.13 -16.55 2.11
C LEU A 151 4.58 -16.89 2.50
N SER A 152 4.98 -16.60 3.74
CA SER A 152 6.29 -17.02 4.28
C SER A 152 6.49 -18.52 4.15
N ALA A 153 5.47 -19.32 4.51
CA ALA A 153 5.56 -20.77 4.43
C ALA A 153 5.79 -21.28 2.99
N PHE A 154 5.29 -20.59 1.96
CA PHE A 154 5.58 -20.97 0.57
C PHE A 154 7.05 -20.76 0.21
N ARG A 155 7.68 -19.68 0.69
CA ARG A 155 9.11 -19.45 0.49
C ARG A 155 9.96 -20.39 1.34
N GLU A 156 9.58 -20.65 2.59
CA GLU A 156 10.26 -21.57 3.49
C GLU A 156 10.34 -23.01 2.93
N ASN A 157 9.32 -23.40 2.16
CA ASN A 157 9.25 -24.68 1.45
C ASN A 157 9.82 -24.62 0.02
N ASN A 158 10.51 -23.53 -0.34
CA ASN A 158 11.13 -23.30 -1.65
C ASN A 158 10.15 -23.46 -2.83
N LEU A 159 8.88 -23.09 -2.65
CA LEU A 159 7.85 -23.16 -3.70
C LEU A 159 7.86 -21.94 -4.62
N THR A 160 8.21 -20.79 -4.07
CA THR A 160 8.43 -19.53 -4.79
C THR A 160 9.45 -18.69 -4.00
N PRO A 161 10.37 -17.97 -4.66
CA PRO A 161 11.26 -17.05 -3.96
C PRO A 161 10.60 -15.68 -3.70
N HIS A 162 9.42 -15.42 -4.24
CA HIS A 162 8.83 -14.08 -4.32
C HIS A 162 7.89 -13.71 -3.16
N CYS A 163 8.01 -14.39 -2.02
CA CYS A 163 7.25 -14.10 -0.80
C CYS A 163 8.17 -13.61 0.33
N VAL A 164 7.67 -12.75 1.20
CA VAL A 164 8.41 -12.24 2.37
C VAL A 164 8.46 -13.31 3.47
N LEU A 165 9.54 -13.34 4.27
CA LEU A 165 9.58 -14.20 5.45
C LEU A 165 8.93 -13.50 6.65
N TYR A 166 8.12 -14.24 7.38
CA TYR A 166 7.41 -13.81 8.58
C TYR A 166 8.07 -14.37 9.84
N TYR A 167 8.27 -13.52 10.84
CA TYR A 167 8.97 -13.84 12.08
C TYR A 167 8.08 -13.81 13.34
N GLY A 168 6.80 -13.51 13.18
CA GLY A 168 5.83 -13.39 14.28
C GLY A 168 5.08 -12.07 14.24
N ALA A 169 4.13 -11.93 15.17
CA ALA A 169 3.39 -10.70 15.37
C ALA A 169 3.10 -10.49 16.86
N ALA A 170 2.84 -9.26 17.28
CA ALA A 170 2.36 -8.93 18.61
C ALA A 170 1.18 -7.96 18.51
N THR A 171 0.24 -8.04 19.44
CA THR A 171 -0.76 -7.00 19.64
C THR A 171 -0.41 -6.18 20.87
N GLY A 172 -0.79 -4.91 20.86
CA GLY A 172 -0.52 -3.99 21.97
C GLY A 172 -1.24 -2.67 21.80
N ILE A 173 -0.96 -1.74 22.71
CA ILE A 173 -1.51 -0.39 22.70
C ILE A 173 -0.34 0.58 22.49
N SER A 174 -0.30 1.26 21.36
CA SER A 174 0.69 2.31 21.11
C SER A 174 0.41 3.52 21.99
N LYS A 175 1.43 3.99 22.72
CA LYS A 175 1.32 5.22 23.53
C LYS A 175 1.09 6.45 22.67
N LYS A 176 1.73 6.50 21.51
CA LYS A 176 1.67 7.57 20.50
C LYS A 176 1.71 6.91 19.13
N TYR A 177 0.64 7.01 18.37
CA TYR A 177 0.55 6.41 17.05
C TYR A 177 0.40 7.53 16.01
N GLN A 178 1.30 7.56 15.03
CA GLN A 178 1.30 8.55 13.96
C GLN A 178 0.59 7.99 12.73
N TYR A 179 -0.35 8.74 12.20
CA TYR A 179 -1.09 8.42 10.99
C TYR A 179 -0.98 9.57 10.00
N ASN A 180 -0.39 9.33 8.83
CA ASN A 180 -0.23 10.36 7.81
C ASN A 180 -1.60 10.70 7.21
N ILE A 181 -1.91 12.00 7.13
CA ILE A 181 -3.14 12.56 6.56
C ILE A 181 -2.82 13.67 5.54
N SER A 182 -1.60 13.75 5.02
CA SER A 182 -1.13 14.87 4.18
C SER A 182 -2.06 15.15 3.00
N LEU A 183 -2.59 14.10 2.36
CA LEU A 183 -3.45 14.22 1.18
C LEU A 183 -4.86 14.71 1.53
N GLU A 184 -5.40 14.29 2.67
CA GLU A 184 -6.76 14.57 3.11
C GLU A 184 -6.84 15.79 4.03
N TYR A 185 -5.69 16.27 4.52
CA TYR A 185 -5.58 17.30 5.54
C TYR A 185 -6.35 18.57 5.20
N ASP A 186 -6.20 19.09 3.98
CA ASP A 186 -6.90 20.30 3.55
C ASP A 186 -8.42 20.15 3.59
N THR A 187 -8.92 18.94 3.32
CA THR A 187 -10.35 18.64 3.41
C THR A 187 -10.78 18.49 4.88
N TYR A 188 -10.02 17.74 5.67
CA TYR A 188 -10.34 17.48 7.08
C TYR A 188 -10.26 18.75 7.94
N ARG A 189 -9.28 19.65 7.69
CA ARG A 189 -9.15 20.94 8.36
C ARG A 189 -10.42 21.79 8.25
N GLN A 190 -11.11 21.72 7.11
CA GLN A 190 -12.35 22.45 6.86
C GLN A 190 -13.59 21.76 7.43
N CYS A 191 -13.43 20.73 8.25
CA CYS A 191 -14.52 19.99 8.87
C CYS A 191 -14.56 20.21 10.40
N ARG A 192 -15.71 20.65 10.94
CA ARG A 192 -15.89 20.79 12.41
C ARG A 192 -15.71 19.48 13.19
N TRP A 193 -16.14 18.36 12.59
CA TRP A 193 -16.00 17.03 13.22
C TRP A 193 -14.54 16.67 13.49
N PHE A 194 -13.61 17.13 12.64
CA PHE A 194 -12.19 16.81 12.74
C PHE A 194 -11.59 17.40 14.02
N TRP A 195 -11.77 18.72 14.23
CA TRP A 195 -11.27 19.42 15.42
C TRP A 195 -11.93 18.94 16.72
N LYS A 196 -13.25 18.70 16.70
CA LYS A 196 -13.97 18.11 17.83
C LYS A 196 -13.44 16.71 18.18
N GLY A 197 -13.27 15.87 17.16
CA GLY A 197 -12.76 14.52 17.30
C GLY A 197 -11.34 14.45 17.83
N MET A 198 -10.46 15.35 17.35
CA MET A 198 -9.09 15.48 17.86
C MET A 198 -9.09 15.82 19.36
N LYS A 199 -9.89 16.81 19.78
CA LYS A 199 -10.03 17.17 21.20
C LYS A 199 -10.56 16.01 22.04
N SER A 200 -11.61 15.33 21.56
CA SER A 200 -12.25 14.19 22.23
C SER A 200 -11.28 13.02 22.48
N HIS A 201 -10.38 12.76 21.52
CA HIS A 201 -9.43 11.66 21.58
C HIS A 201 -8.02 12.07 22.01
N SER A 202 -7.83 13.32 22.46
CA SER A 202 -6.51 13.88 22.81
C SER A 202 -5.46 13.69 21.69
N ALA A 203 -5.91 13.74 20.43
CA ALA A 203 -5.06 13.65 19.27
C ALA A 203 -4.47 15.02 18.91
N ARG A 204 -3.31 15.02 18.25
CA ARG A 204 -2.62 16.24 17.83
C ARG A 204 -2.10 16.14 16.40
N LEU A 205 -1.88 17.28 15.78
CA LEU A 205 -1.20 17.37 14.49
C LEU A 205 0.32 17.48 14.70
N THR A 206 1.04 16.72 13.92
CA THR A 206 2.50 16.70 13.85
C THR A 206 2.91 16.91 12.39
N VAL A 207 4.03 17.59 12.18
CA VAL A 207 4.57 17.84 10.84
C VAL A 207 5.94 17.19 10.78
N ILE A 208 6.13 16.33 9.78
CA ILE A 208 7.36 15.56 9.55
C ILE A 208 7.93 15.99 8.20
N ARG A 209 9.26 16.00 8.06
CA ARG A 209 9.93 16.37 6.79
C ARG A 209 11.04 15.37 6.45
N GLY A 210 10.67 14.18 5.98
CA GLY A 210 11.62 13.16 5.54
C GLY A 210 12.87 13.04 6.44
N ASP A 211 14.05 12.96 5.81
CA ASP A 211 15.34 12.84 6.52
C ASP A 211 15.92 14.17 7.07
N ALA A 212 15.15 15.27 7.10
CA ALA A 212 15.66 16.60 7.39
C ALA A 212 15.00 17.25 8.61
N ASP A 213 15.79 18.00 9.40
CA ASP A 213 15.29 18.75 10.56
C ASP A 213 14.24 19.79 10.10
N VAL A 214 13.00 19.61 10.56
CA VAL A 214 11.87 20.54 10.32
C VAL A 214 12.17 21.96 10.82
N GLU A 215 13.02 22.07 11.84
CA GLU A 215 13.48 23.34 12.42
C GLU A 215 14.33 24.19 11.45
N GLU A 216 14.88 23.60 10.38
CA GLU A 216 15.63 24.34 9.36
C GLU A 216 14.73 25.03 8.32
N ILE A 217 13.41 24.83 8.38
CA ILE A 217 12.46 25.48 7.48
C ILE A 217 12.31 26.97 7.86
N PRO A 218 12.56 27.91 6.94
CA PRO A 218 12.25 29.32 7.17
C PRO A 218 10.77 29.52 7.51
N ASN A 219 10.47 30.26 8.59
CA ASN A 219 9.12 30.50 9.08
C ASN A 219 8.35 29.23 9.48
N PHE A 220 9.04 28.14 9.86
CA PHE A 220 8.40 26.90 10.31
C PHE A 220 7.34 27.13 11.39
N GLU A 221 7.62 27.99 12.38
CA GLU A 221 6.68 28.30 13.46
C GLU A 221 5.37 28.89 12.93
N GLU A 222 5.42 29.74 11.90
CA GLU A 222 4.22 30.34 11.30
C GLU A 222 3.42 29.30 10.50
N ILE A 223 4.11 28.46 9.73
CA ILE A 223 3.51 27.36 8.95
C ILE A 223 2.86 26.35 9.88
N TYR A 224 3.58 25.92 10.91
CA TYR A 224 3.09 24.98 11.91
C TYR A 224 1.89 25.55 12.65
N LYS A 225 1.92 26.84 13.01
CA LYS A 225 0.79 27.53 13.64
C LYS A 225 -0.42 27.60 12.72
N ASP A 226 -0.24 27.86 11.42
CA ASP A 226 -1.36 27.79 10.48
C ASP A 226 -1.92 26.36 10.43
N ILE A 227 -1.07 25.33 10.26
CA ILE A 227 -1.52 23.94 10.19
C ILE A 227 -2.30 23.53 11.47
N THR A 228 -1.82 23.94 12.63
CA THR A 228 -2.42 23.54 13.92
C THR A 228 -3.60 24.41 14.35
N SER A 229 -3.87 25.53 13.67
CA SER A 229 -4.97 26.42 14.02
C SER A 229 -6.30 25.96 13.42
N CYS A 230 -7.33 25.90 14.26
CA CYS A 230 -8.71 25.69 13.84
C CYS A 230 -9.22 26.92 13.05
N PRO A 231 -9.82 26.74 11.85
CA PRO A 231 -10.31 27.86 11.04
C PRO A 231 -11.68 28.42 11.47
N PHE A 232 -12.33 27.83 12.48
CA PHE A 232 -13.70 28.21 12.91
C PHE A 232 -13.67 29.21 14.07
N GLU A 233 -14.44 30.30 13.98
CA GLU A 233 -14.54 31.34 15.02
C GLU A 233 -15.37 30.90 16.25
N ASP A 234 -15.01 31.45 17.42
CA ASP A 234 -15.45 31.18 18.82
C ASP A 234 -16.96 31.34 19.15
N THR A 235 -17.86 30.96 18.26
CA THR A 235 -19.30 30.95 18.58
C THR A 235 -19.74 29.72 19.37
N ASP A 236 -18.93 28.65 19.39
CA ASP A 236 -19.16 27.42 20.16
C ASP A 236 -18.05 27.22 21.21
N SER A 237 -18.38 27.40 22.49
CA SER A 237 -17.47 27.33 23.65
C SER A 237 -16.84 25.94 23.89
N GLU A 238 -17.18 24.94 23.08
CA GLU A 238 -16.60 23.59 23.16
C GLU A 238 -15.31 23.45 22.32
N VAL A 239 -15.05 24.36 21.36
CA VAL A 239 -13.94 24.27 20.39
C VAL A 239 -12.76 25.20 20.72
N SER A 240 -12.98 26.18 21.62
CA SER A 240 -12.16 27.39 21.81
C SER A 240 -10.82 27.23 22.56
N GLU A 241 -10.33 26.01 22.82
CA GLU A 241 -9.09 25.78 23.59
C GLU A 241 -8.26 24.64 23.00
N ILE A 242 -7.99 24.69 21.70
CA ILE A 242 -7.00 23.79 21.07
C ILE A 242 -5.69 24.57 20.95
N GLU A 243 -5.00 24.78 22.08
CA GLU A 243 -3.57 25.15 22.06
C GLU A 243 -2.76 23.85 21.98
N LEU A 244 -2.17 23.61 20.81
CA LEU A 244 -1.30 22.45 20.58
C LEU A 244 0.15 22.84 20.89
N GLU A 245 0.79 22.12 21.81
CA GLU A 245 2.22 22.30 22.10
C GLU A 245 3.07 21.71 20.95
N PRO A 246 4.10 22.44 20.48
CA PRO A 246 5.02 21.92 19.47
C PRO A 246 5.80 20.74 20.05
N VAL A 247 5.82 19.62 19.33
CA VAL A 247 6.73 18.51 19.61
C VAL A 247 7.70 18.39 18.46
N THR A 248 8.99 18.57 18.76
CA THR A 248 10.09 18.37 17.83
C THR A 248 10.60 16.92 17.93
N ASP A 249 11.18 16.43 16.84
CA ASP A 249 11.49 15.02 16.51
C ASP A 249 12.33 14.21 17.52
N LYS A 250 12.76 14.77 18.65
CA LYS A 250 13.69 14.10 19.55
C LYS A 250 13.06 13.04 20.46
N ASP A 251 11.74 13.02 20.59
CA ASP A 251 11.02 12.13 21.54
C ASP A 251 9.91 11.27 20.92
N VAL A 252 9.79 11.22 19.58
CA VAL A 252 8.76 10.43 18.90
C VAL A 252 9.43 9.50 17.88
N PRO A 253 9.38 8.17 18.06
CA PRO A 253 9.81 7.27 17.00
C PRO A 253 8.89 7.49 15.80
N GLU A 254 9.46 7.61 14.60
CA GLU A 254 8.72 7.65 13.34
C GLU A 254 8.00 6.32 13.15
N ILE A 255 6.81 6.21 13.73
CA ILE A 255 5.88 5.09 13.55
C ILE A 255 4.80 5.61 12.62
N SER A 256 5.22 6.03 11.43
CA SER A 256 4.33 6.55 10.41
C SER A 256 3.89 5.40 9.49
N ASP A 257 2.59 5.25 9.21
CA ASP A 257 2.10 4.27 8.22
C ASP A 257 2.31 4.76 6.76
N VAL A 258 3.36 5.54 6.51
CA VAL A 258 3.64 6.33 5.28
C VAL A 258 3.69 5.52 3.98
N GLU A 259 3.64 4.19 4.01
CA GLU A 259 3.57 3.37 2.80
C GLU A 259 2.23 2.66 2.56
N SER A 260 1.25 2.75 3.48
CA SER A 260 -0.06 2.12 3.28
C SER A 260 -1.18 3.08 3.65
N ILE A 261 -2.03 3.35 2.66
CA ILE A 261 -3.26 4.17 2.69
C ILE A 261 -3.02 5.63 2.21
N LYS A 262 -3.03 5.83 0.89
CA LYS A 262 -3.53 7.08 0.29
C LYS A 262 -5.05 6.96 0.23
N SER A 263 -5.82 7.68 1.05
CA SER A 263 -7.27 7.49 1.25
C SER A 263 -8.10 8.71 0.87
N PHE A 264 -8.55 8.79 -0.39
CA PHE A 264 -9.59 9.75 -0.72
C PHE A 264 -10.95 9.26 -0.20
N THR A 265 -11.56 9.99 0.74
CA THR A 265 -12.97 9.81 1.10
C THR A 265 -13.77 11.06 0.75
N PHE A 266 -14.68 10.95 -0.21
CA PHE A 266 -15.77 11.89 -0.40
C PHE A 266 -17.00 11.29 0.29
N ASP A 267 -17.56 11.96 1.30
CA ASP A 267 -18.99 11.79 1.56
C ASP A 267 -19.60 12.95 2.36
N ASN A 268 -20.56 13.56 1.67
CA ASN A 268 -21.82 14.18 2.08
C ASN A 268 -21.82 15.58 2.72
N ILE A 269 -21.95 16.55 1.82
CA ILE A 269 -22.57 17.87 2.02
C ILE A 269 -24.09 17.69 2.11
N GLU A 270 -24.61 17.71 3.32
CA GLU A 270 -25.93 18.26 3.74
C GLU A 270 -25.67 18.72 5.19
N GLU A 271 -25.70 19.98 5.61
CA GLU A 271 -26.46 21.17 5.26
C GLU A 271 -25.58 22.44 5.37
N ASP A 272 -25.58 23.29 4.34
CA ASP A 272 -25.75 24.76 4.43
C ASP A 272 -25.44 25.39 3.06
N ALA A 273 -26.51 25.65 2.32
CA ALA A 273 -26.48 26.11 0.94
C ALA A 273 -26.12 27.61 0.83
N GLN A 274 -24.90 28.00 1.19
CA GLN A 274 -24.40 29.35 0.87
C GLN A 274 -22.91 29.43 0.44
N ASN A 275 -22.06 28.42 0.69
CA ASN A 275 -20.59 28.52 0.47
C ASN A 275 -20.03 27.69 -0.71
N VAL A 276 -20.89 27.10 -1.55
CA VAL A 276 -20.47 26.20 -2.67
C VAL A 276 -19.69 26.93 -3.79
N LYS A 277 -19.80 28.27 -3.89
CA LYS A 277 -19.12 29.03 -4.95
C LYS A 277 -17.62 29.23 -4.69
N ASP A 278 -17.18 29.26 -3.43
CA ASP A 278 -15.78 29.52 -3.09
C ASP A 278 -14.91 28.26 -3.25
N ILE A 279 -15.47 27.07 -2.98
CA ILE A 279 -14.80 25.77 -3.15
C ILE A 279 -14.43 25.51 -4.62
N PHE A 280 -15.29 25.91 -5.56
CA PHE A 280 -15.05 25.74 -7.01
C PHE A 280 -13.98 26.71 -7.56
N GLU A 281 -13.77 27.87 -6.94
CA GLU A 281 -12.71 28.81 -7.35
C GLU A 281 -11.33 28.43 -6.81
N ILE A 282 -11.25 27.75 -5.66
CA ILE A 282 -10.00 27.27 -5.08
C ILE A 282 -9.39 26.17 -5.96
N ASN A 283 -10.16 25.15 -6.35
CA ASN A 283 -9.66 24.08 -7.23
C ASN A 283 -9.18 24.59 -8.58
N LYS A 284 -9.84 25.62 -9.14
CA LYS A 284 -9.44 26.21 -10.44
C LYS A 284 -8.13 27.01 -10.38
N LYS A 285 -7.71 27.46 -9.18
CA LYS A 285 -6.42 28.14 -8.97
C LYS A 285 -5.28 27.15 -8.74
N VAL A 286 -5.55 25.98 -8.15
CA VAL A 286 -4.56 24.92 -7.93
C VAL A 286 -4.13 24.27 -9.26
N THR A 287 -5.07 23.95 -10.16
CA THR A 287 -4.73 23.30 -11.44
C THR A 287 -3.99 24.23 -12.43
N LYS A 288 -4.02 25.55 -12.23
CA LYS A 288 -3.42 26.52 -13.17
C LYS A 288 -1.95 26.86 -12.87
N ARG A 289 -1.35 26.28 -11.81
CA ARG A 289 0.05 26.54 -11.44
C ARG A 289 1.04 25.47 -11.93
N VAL A 290 0.57 24.33 -12.47
CA VAL A 290 1.43 23.31 -13.09
C VAL A 290 1.40 23.45 -14.62
N SER A 291 2.00 24.51 -15.16
CA SER A 291 2.52 24.57 -16.55
C SER A 291 3.03 25.96 -16.92
N LEU A 292 4.29 26.26 -16.62
CA LEU A 292 5.07 27.38 -17.19
C LEU A 292 6.54 26.94 -17.19
N LYS A 293 7.38 27.00 -18.23
CA LYS A 293 7.47 27.78 -19.48
C LYS A 293 8.58 27.17 -20.36
N LYS A 294 8.53 27.35 -21.69
CA LYS A 294 9.65 27.99 -22.42
C LYS A 294 9.30 28.49 -23.83
N ASN A 295 9.81 29.68 -24.12
CA ASN A 295 9.71 30.49 -25.33
C ASN A 295 10.36 29.84 -26.56
N GLU A 296 9.82 30.14 -27.75
CA GLU A 296 10.60 30.60 -28.90
C GLU A 296 9.76 31.51 -29.83
N SER A 297 10.47 32.42 -30.48
CA SER A 297 10.07 33.68 -31.11
C SER A 297 9.51 33.60 -32.55
N SER A 298 8.65 34.55 -32.97
CA SER A 298 8.89 35.46 -34.13
C SER A 298 7.72 36.41 -34.46
N SER A 299 8.03 37.72 -34.45
CA SER A 299 7.71 38.82 -35.41
C SER A 299 6.28 39.36 -35.68
N ASP A 300 6.21 40.70 -35.55
CA ASP A 300 5.41 41.72 -36.27
C ASP A 300 3.93 41.94 -35.85
N GLU A 301 3.35 43.14 -35.73
CA GLU A 301 3.75 44.56 -35.86
C GLU A 301 2.57 45.44 -35.30
N GLU A 302 2.89 46.63 -34.74
CA GLU A 302 2.09 47.89 -34.68
C GLU A 302 0.66 47.94 -34.04
N SER A 303 0.16 48.99 -33.35
CA SER A 303 0.62 50.30 -32.86
C SER A 303 -0.47 50.97 -31.97
N SER A 304 -0.05 51.89 -31.08
CA SER A 304 -0.81 52.99 -30.39
C SER A 304 -1.83 52.63 -29.28
N SER A 305 -1.96 53.32 -28.13
CA SER A 305 -1.40 54.57 -27.58
C SER A 305 -1.67 54.67 -26.06
N ASP A 306 -0.69 55.20 -25.30
CA ASP A 306 -0.70 56.08 -24.11
C ASP A 306 -1.71 55.91 -22.96
N SER A 307 -1.18 55.69 -21.74
CA SER A 307 -0.97 56.75 -20.71
C SER A 307 -1.12 56.25 -19.26
N ASP A 308 -0.06 56.53 -18.47
CA ASP A 308 0.04 56.80 -17.02
C ASP A 308 -0.49 55.75 -16.02
N GLY A 309 0.28 55.19 -15.07
CA GLY A 309 1.50 55.65 -14.43
C GLY A 309 1.28 55.73 -12.92
N LEU A 310 1.32 54.60 -12.19
CA LEU A 310 1.53 54.57 -10.73
C LEU A 310 2.20 53.25 -10.31
N THR A 311 3.43 53.37 -9.82
CA THR A 311 4.23 52.34 -9.15
C THR A 311 3.70 52.06 -7.74
N SER A 312 3.37 50.80 -7.44
CA SER A 312 3.43 50.26 -6.09
C SER A 312 4.13 48.90 -6.12
N SER A 313 5.22 48.82 -5.38
CA SER A 313 6.11 47.67 -5.21
C SER A 313 5.35 46.37 -4.90
N GLU A 314 5.38 45.41 -5.81
CA GLU A 314 5.01 44.02 -5.52
C GLU A 314 6.20 43.31 -4.87
N GLY A 315 6.08 42.97 -3.59
CA GLY A 315 6.87 41.91 -2.98
C GLY A 315 6.23 40.59 -3.37
N SER A 316 6.84 39.86 -4.30
CA SER A 316 6.43 38.52 -4.67
C SER A 316 6.84 37.53 -3.57
N ASP A 317 5.89 37.12 -2.75
CA ASP A 317 6.04 35.89 -1.96
C ASP A 317 5.99 34.71 -2.93
N GLU A 318 7.16 34.21 -3.30
CA GLU A 318 7.31 32.87 -3.85
C GLU A 318 6.98 31.89 -2.72
N SER A 319 5.76 31.36 -2.70
CA SER A 319 5.37 30.28 -1.81
C SER A 319 6.20 29.05 -2.17
N VAL A 320 7.26 28.80 -1.39
CA VAL A 320 8.07 27.59 -1.47
C VAL A 320 7.14 26.43 -1.10
N GLU A 321 6.86 25.54 -2.06
CA GLU A 321 6.10 24.31 -1.80
C GLU A 321 7.00 23.42 -0.95
N LEU A 322 6.76 23.41 0.36
CA LEU A 322 7.53 22.62 1.31
C LEU A 322 6.92 21.22 1.35
N ASP A 323 7.74 20.22 1.03
CA ASP A 323 7.37 18.80 1.09
C ASP A 323 7.27 18.39 2.58
N LEU A 324 6.10 18.61 3.16
CA LEU A 324 5.78 18.42 4.57
C LEU A 324 4.73 17.31 4.71
N ASP A 325 5.04 16.31 5.52
CA ASP A 325 4.08 15.30 5.91
C ASP A 325 3.28 15.75 7.13
N ILE A 326 1.97 15.82 6.99
CA ILE A 326 1.04 16.17 8.08
C ILE A 326 0.50 14.87 8.67
N CYS A 327 0.85 14.61 9.91
CA CYS A 327 0.49 13.39 10.63
C CYS A 327 -0.42 13.69 11.82
N LEU A 328 -1.45 12.87 11.99
CA LEU A 328 -2.27 12.79 13.18
C LEU A 328 -1.58 11.87 14.20
N GLU A 329 -1.20 12.39 15.36
CA GLU A 329 -0.71 11.59 16.48
C GLU A 329 -1.87 11.31 17.45
N ILE A 330 -2.25 10.04 17.58
CA ILE A 330 -3.31 9.58 18.47
C ILE A 330 -2.73 8.76 19.64
N PRO A 331 -3.09 9.06 20.89
CA PRO A 331 -2.66 8.26 22.03
C PRO A 331 -3.47 6.96 22.18
N ASN A 332 -2.86 5.97 22.83
CA ASN A 332 -3.51 4.70 23.23
C ASN A 332 -4.18 3.92 22.09
N MET A 333 -3.57 3.92 20.91
CA MET A 333 -4.12 3.21 19.74
C MET A 333 -3.88 1.70 19.83
N PRO A 334 -4.91 0.85 19.66
CA PRO A 334 -4.72 -0.58 19.56
C PRO A 334 -4.09 -0.94 18.21
N VAL A 335 -3.00 -1.72 18.24
CA VAL A 335 -2.20 -2.05 17.05
C VAL A 335 -1.81 -3.52 17.01
N VAL A 336 -1.46 -3.98 15.80
CA VAL A 336 -0.68 -5.19 15.55
C VAL A 336 0.69 -4.79 15.03
N LEU A 337 1.73 -5.38 15.59
CA LEU A 337 3.10 -5.34 15.09
C LEU A 337 3.36 -6.63 14.32
N ILE A 338 3.67 -6.55 13.04
CA ILE A 338 3.99 -7.68 12.17
C ILE A 338 5.50 -7.66 11.91
N TYR A 339 6.19 -8.75 12.23
CA TYR A 339 7.64 -8.86 12.05
C TYR A 339 7.96 -9.62 10.78
N GLN A 340 8.66 -8.97 9.86
CA GLN A 340 9.00 -9.54 8.57
C GLN A 340 10.47 -9.31 8.20
N GLU A 341 10.97 -10.05 7.21
CA GLU A 341 12.31 -9.86 6.66
C GLU A 341 12.42 -8.47 6.02
N ALA A 342 13.38 -7.67 6.50
CA ALA A 342 13.72 -6.42 5.85
C ALA A 342 14.30 -6.69 4.44
N GLN A 343 13.79 -5.97 3.43
CA GLN A 343 14.30 -6.00 2.07
C GLN A 343 15.18 -4.77 1.80
N GLU A 344 15.78 -4.70 0.62
CA GLU A 344 16.75 -3.63 0.30
C GLU A 344 16.12 -2.38 -0.30
N GLY A 345 14.90 -2.48 -0.84
CA GLY A 345 14.15 -1.34 -1.32
C GLY A 345 12.83 -1.75 -1.97
N VAL A 346 12.01 -0.75 -2.28
CA VAL A 346 10.78 -0.88 -3.07
C VAL A 346 11.08 -0.79 -4.57
N MET A 347 10.20 -1.31 -5.42
CA MET A 347 10.27 -1.17 -6.88
C MET A 347 10.06 0.28 -7.31
N ASP A 348 9.30 1.05 -6.55
CA ASP A 348 9.01 2.48 -6.79
C ASP A 348 10.30 3.31 -6.90
N ASN A 349 11.26 3.10 -6.00
CA ASN A 349 12.59 3.71 -6.03
C ASN A 349 13.39 3.42 -7.32
N LEU A 350 12.93 2.51 -8.18
CA LEU A 350 13.54 2.22 -9.47
C LEU A 350 12.88 2.99 -10.62
N LEU A 351 11.71 3.59 -10.43
CA LEU A 351 10.97 4.38 -11.42
C LEU A 351 11.70 5.69 -11.72
N ASP A 352 12.19 6.37 -10.68
CA ASP A 352 12.87 7.66 -10.78
C ASP A 352 14.30 7.58 -11.35
N LYS A 353 14.75 6.38 -11.71
CA LYS A 353 16.12 6.17 -12.20
C LYS A 353 16.20 6.35 -13.71
N ASP A 354 16.89 7.41 -14.12
CA ASP A 354 17.27 7.65 -15.53
C ASP A 354 18.16 6.55 -16.12
N GLU A 355 18.83 5.77 -15.27
CA GLU A 355 19.73 4.70 -15.67
C GLU A 355 19.66 3.52 -14.69
N ILE A 356 19.58 2.30 -15.23
CA ILE A 356 19.62 1.05 -14.47
C ILE A 356 20.69 0.14 -15.06
N ASP A 357 21.67 -0.21 -14.22
CA ASP A 357 22.81 -1.08 -14.59
C ASP A 357 23.47 -0.66 -15.92
N GLU A 358 23.83 0.63 -16.06
CA GLU A 358 24.45 1.20 -17.27
C GLU A 358 23.55 1.30 -18.50
N HIS A 359 22.23 1.11 -18.34
CA HIS A 359 21.25 1.28 -19.42
C HIS A 359 20.31 2.43 -19.13
N LYS A 360 20.35 3.42 -20.02
CA LYS A 360 19.46 4.59 -19.98
C LYS A 360 17.99 4.18 -20.12
N ARG A 361 17.11 4.93 -19.45
CA ARG A 361 15.65 4.83 -19.55
C ARG A 361 15.20 4.82 -21.02
N GLY A 362 14.24 3.95 -21.33
CA GLY A 362 13.74 3.72 -22.70
C GLY A 362 14.68 2.95 -23.64
N SER A 363 15.91 2.60 -23.22
CA SER A 363 16.78 1.73 -24.02
C SER A 363 16.34 0.26 -23.96
N GLN A 364 16.75 -0.54 -24.95
CA GLN A 364 16.41 -1.97 -24.99
C GLN A 364 16.91 -2.75 -23.76
N GLY A 365 18.09 -2.42 -23.24
CA GLY A 365 18.63 -3.07 -22.04
C GLY A 365 17.89 -2.68 -20.77
N TRP A 366 17.40 -1.44 -20.69
CA TRP A 366 16.56 -0.97 -19.60
C TRP A 366 15.18 -1.66 -19.64
N GLU A 367 14.53 -1.72 -20.80
CA GLU A 367 13.24 -2.43 -20.95
C GLU A 367 13.36 -3.92 -20.63
N ALA A 368 14.46 -4.57 -21.04
CA ALA A 368 14.68 -5.99 -20.77
C ALA A 368 14.69 -6.31 -19.26
N ARG A 369 15.14 -5.37 -18.42
CA ARG A 369 15.12 -5.51 -16.95
C ARG A 369 13.70 -5.45 -16.41
N TRP A 370 12.96 -4.41 -16.75
CA TRP A 370 11.56 -4.27 -16.38
C TRP A 370 10.70 -5.44 -16.83
N ILE A 371 10.88 -5.92 -18.07
CA ILE A 371 10.19 -7.11 -18.58
C ILE A 371 10.55 -8.35 -17.75
N ALA A 372 11.81 -8.53 -17.38
CA ALA A 372 12.23 -9.67 -16.55
C ALA A 372 11.69 -9.57 -15.12
N TRP A 373 11.66 -8.38 -14.54
CA TRP A 373 11.14 -8.12 -13.20
C TRP A 373 9.62 -8.27 -13.14
N LEU A 374 8.89 -7.77 -14.13
CA LEU A 374 7.46 -8.02 -14.29
C LEU A 374 7.16 -9.51 -14.45
N PHE A 375 8.01 -10.28 -15.14
CA PHE A 375 7.83 -11.74 -15.18
C PHE A 375 7.88 -12.34 -13.77
N GLN A 376 8.79 -11.89 -12.90
CA GLN A 376 8.84 -12.34 -11.50
C GLN A 376 7.53 -12.04 -10.76
N VAL A 377 6.98 -10.83 -10.91
CA VAL A 377 5.70 -10.42 -10.31
C VAL A 377 4.54 -11.26 -10.83
N ILE A 378 4.42 -11.42 -12.15
CA ILE A 378 3.40 -12.28 -12.77
C ILE A 378 3.53 -13.72 -12.24
N SER A 379 4.76 -14.22 -12.09
CA SER A 379 5.00 -15.60 -11.63
C SER A 379 4.47 -15.85 -10.22
N VAL A 380 4.63 -14.89 -9.30
CA VAL A 380 4.14 -15.03 -7.92
C VAL A 380 2.64 -14.87 -7.84
N LEU A 381 2.05 -13.91 -8.56
CA LEU A 381 0.59 -13.75 -8.61
C LEU A 381 -0.08 -14.99 -9.19
N SER A 382 0.45 -15.52 -10.29
CA SER A 382 -0.04 -16.76 -10.91
C SER A 382 0.07 -17.95 -9.95
N PHE A 383 1.18 -18.07 -9.23
CA PHE A 383 1.37 -19.09 -8.21
C PHE A 383 0.34 -18.97 -7.07
N LEU A 384 0.18 -17.77 -6.49
CA LEU A 384 -0.71 -17.51 -5.35
C LEU A 384 -2.19 -17.70 -5.73
N GLN A 385 -2.60 -17.23 -6.91
CA GLN A 385 -3.94 -17.45 -7.47
C GLN A 385 -4.26 -18.94 -7.57
N ASN A 386 -3.32 -19.75 -8.06
CA ASN A 386 -3.52 -21.20 -8.15
C ASN A 386 -3.42 -21.91 -6.78
N ALA A 387 -2.61 -21.42 -5.86
CA ALA A 387 -2.38 -22.06 -4.57
C ALA A 387 -3.51 -21.82 -3.56
N ILE A 388 -3.99 -20.58 -3.47
CA ILE A 388 -4.90 -20.12 -2.41
C ILE A 388 -5.98 -19.15 -2.92
N CYS A 389 -6.23 -19.09 -4.23
CA CYS A 389 -7.22 -18.15 -4.81
C CYS A 389 -6.98 -16.69 -4.40
N PHE A 390 -5.71 -16.30 -4.40
CA PHE A 390 -5.25 -14.97 -3.94
C PHE A 390 -5.61 -13.86 -4.92
N THR A 391 -6.07 -12.73 -4.39
CA THR A 391 -6.06 -11.40 -5.03
C THR A 391 -5.48 -10.41 -4.03
N HIS A 392 -4.56 -9.54 -4.45
CA HIS A 392 -3.92 -8.56 -3.58
C HIS A 392 -4.82 -7.37 -3.27
N ASN A 393 -5.54 -6.87 -4.29
CA ASN A 393 -6.44 -5.71 -4.26
C ASN A 393 -5.80 -4.34 -4.02
N ASP A 394 -4.47 -4.27 -3.88
CA ASP A 394 -3.75 -3.01 -3.69
C ASP A 394 -2.30 -3.09 -4.20
N LEU A 395 -2.11 -3.75 -5.34
CA LEU A 395 -0.77 -3.97 -5.89
C LEU A 395 -0.34 -2.76 -6.72
N HIS A 396 0.49 -1.90 -6.13
CA HIS A 396 1.25 -0.84 -6.81
C HIS A 396 2.76 -1.05 -6.60
N SER A 397 3.60 -0.23 -7.25
CA SER A 397 5.07 -0.33 -7.22
C SER A 397 5.67 -0.28 -5.80
N ASN A 398 5.11 0.50 -4.87
CA ASN A 398 5.53 0.48 -3.46
C ASN A 398 5.29 -0.87 -2.74
N ASN A 399 4.27 -1.63 -3.14
CA ASN A 399 3.96 -2.94 -2.56
C ASN A 399 4.77 -4.10 -3.17
N ILE A 400 5.83 -3.78 -3.92
CA ILE A 400 6.76 -4.74 -4.50
C ILE A 400 8.17 -4.40 -4.04
N LEU A 401 8.68 -5.16 -3.07
CA LEU A 401 10.03 -5.03 -2.58
C LEU A 401 11.03 -5.82 -3.42
N TRP A 402 12.31 -5.49 -3.31
CA TRP A 402 13.40 -6.27 -3.89
C TRP A 402 14.56 -6.50 -2.92
N ARG A 403 15.27 -7.60 -3.15
CA ARG A 403 16.55 -7.92 -2.49
C ARG A 403 17.60 -8.34 -3.51
N LYS A 404 18.88 -8.12 -3.21
CA LYS A 404 19.98 -8.54 -4.07
C LYS A 404 20.07 -10.06 -4.15
N THR A 405 20.60 -10.53 -5.27
CA THR A 405 20.92 -11.94 -5.48
C THR A 405 22.10 -12.11 -6.43
N ASP A 406 22.94 -13.09 -6.13
CA ASP A 406 24.00 -13.53 -7.06
C ASP A 406 23.47 -14.53 -8.10
N LYS A 407 22.24 -15.05 -7.91
CA LYS A 407 21.62 -15.94 -8.91
C LYS A 407 21.36 -15.16 -10.17
N LYS A 408 21.99 -15.58 -11.28
CA LYS A 408 21.82 -14.92 -12.58
C LYS A 408 20.45 -15.15 -13.19
N PHE A 409 19.86 -16.32 -12.95
CA PHE A 409 18.59 -16.72 -13.54
C PHE A 409 17.68 -17.40 -12.51
N LEU A 410 16.38 -17.30 -12.73
CA LEU A 410 15.36 -18.12 -12.08
C LEU A 410 14.65 -18.96 -13.16
N PHE A 411 14.29 -20.19 -12.80
CA PHE A 411 13.60 -21.12 -13.68
C PHE A 411 12.15 -21.30 -13.24
N TYR A 412 11.23 -21.15 -14.19
CA TYR A 412 9.80 -21.27 -13.95
C TYR A 412 9.19 -22.31 -14.87
N LYS A 413 8.14 -23.00 -14.43
CA LYS A 413 7.45 -24.03 -15.21
C LYS A 413 5.93 -23.92 -15.09
N ALA A 414 5.26 -23.94 -16.24
CA ALA A 414 3.80 -24.05 -16.38
C ALA A 414 3.35 -25.52 -16.41
N LYS A 415 2.04 -25.75 -16.25
CA LYS A 415 1.39 -27.07 -16.28
C LYS A 415 1.55 -27.75 -17.64
N ASP A 416 1.55 -26.99 -18.72
CA ASP A 416 1.79 -27.49 -20.09
C ASP A 416 3.24 -28.00 -20.31
N GLY A 417 4.12 -27.78 -19.34
CA GLY A 417 5.52 -28.19 -19.39
C GLY A 417 6.47 -27.14 -19.94
N THR A 418 5.98 -25.99 -20.39
CA THR A 418 6.81 -24.86 -20.83
C THR A 418 7.68 -24.38 -19.67
N ILE A 419 8.96 -24.16 -19.95
CA ILE A 419 9.95 -23.65 -18.99
C ILE A 419 10.43 -22.28 -19.45
N TRP A 420 10.57 -21.36 -18.51
CA TRP A 420 11.21 -20.06 -18.73
C TRP A 420 12.45 -19.94 -17.86
N ARG A 421 13.53 -19.38 -18.43
CA ARG A 421 14.75 -18.99 -17.73
C ARG A 421 14.81 -17.46 -17.76
N VAL A 422 14.51 -16.84 -16.63
CA VAL A 422 14.35 -15.39 -16.51
C VAL A 422 15.58 -14.81 -15.82
N PRO A 423 16.24 -13.80 -16.40
CA PRO A 423 17.36 -13.12 -15.74
C PRO A 423 16.87 -12.33 -14.52
N THR A 424 17.62 -12.38 -13.42
CA THR A 424 17.29 -11.61 -12.22
C THR A 424 17.76 -10.16 -12.30
N PHE A 425 18.81 -9.91 -13.09
CA PHE A 425 19.57 -8.66 -13.06
C PHE A 425 19.94 -8.25 -11.62
N GLY A 426 20.35 -9.25 -10.84
CA GLY A 426 20.78 -9.05 -9.45
C GLY A 426 19.66 -8.79 -8.46
N LYS A 427 18.37 -8.86 -8.86
CA LYS A 427 17.22 -8.58 -7.98
C LYS A 427 16.18 -9.70 -7.98
N ILE A 428 15.69 -10.04 -6.78
CA ILE A 428 14.49 -10.87 -6.59
C ILE A 428 13.39 -9.98 -6.03
N PHE A 429 12.26 -9.91 -6.73
CA PHE A 429 11.10 -9.12 -6.31
C PHE A 429 10.17 -9.94 -5.42
N THR A 430 9.49 -9.29 -4.48
CA THR A 430 8.61 -9.89 -3.48
C THR A 430 7.44 -8.95 -3.21
N VAL A 431 6.22 -9.51 -3.18
CA VAL A 431 5.00 -8.75 -2.85
C VAL A 431 4.82 -8.65 -1.33
N ILE A 432 4.29 -7.53 -0.86
CA ILE A 432 4.00 -7.23 0.56
C ILE A 432 2.66 -6.49 0.69
N ASP A 433 2.26 -6.15 1.91
CA ASP A 433 1.06 -5.38 2.24
C ASP A 433 -0.24 -6.07 1.84
N PHE A 434 -0.68 -6.99 2.69
CA PHE A 434 -1.82 -7.85 2.40
C PHE A 434 -3.09 -7.39 3.10
N GLY A 435 -3.13 -6.13 3.57
CA GLY A 435 -4.27 -5.55 4.28
C GLY A 435 -5.59 -5.74 3.55
N ARG A 436 -5.63 -5.46 2.24
CA ARG A 436 -6.83 -5.63 1.40
C ARG A 436 -6.91 -6.98 0.68
N SER A 437 -5.98 -7.91 0.97
CA SER A 437 -5.91 -9.17 0.24
C SER A 437 -7.14 -10.06 0.49
N ILE A 438 -7.45 -10.89 -0.51
CA ILE A 438 -8.50 -11.90 -0.43
C ILE A 438 -7.90 -13.24 -0.83
N PHE A 439 -8.04 -14.26 0.04
CA PHE A 439 -7.51 -15.59 -0.24
C PHE A 439 -8.23 -16.68 0.55
N ARG A 440 -7.94 -17.94 0.21
CA ARG A 440 -8.53 -19.13 0.84
C ARG A 440 -7.47 -20.00 1.47
N LEU A 441 -7.63 -20.29 2.75
CA LEU A 441 -6.87 -21.33 3.44
C LEU A 441 -7.83 -22.47 3.80
N GLY A 442 -7.86 -23.49 2.96
CA GLY A 442 -8.75 -24.63 3.14
C GLY A 442 -10.19 -24.23 2.84
N LYS A 443 -11.08 -24.35 3.82
CA LYS A 443 -12.48 -23.92 3.68
C LYS A 443 -12.69 -22.46 4.06
N HIS A 444 -11.76 -21.87 4.81
CA HIS A 444 -11.90 -20.50 5.30
C HIS A 444 -11.54 -19.50 4.19
N LEU A 445 -12.40 -18.49 4.03
CA LEU A 445 -12.17 -17.33 3.17
C LEU A 445 -11.66 -16.20 4.04
N TRP A 446 -10.42 -15.78 3.79
CA TRP A 446 -9.83 -14.59 4.37
C TRP A 446 -10.15 -13.41 3.46
N VAL A 447 -10.78 -12.40 4.04
CA VAL A 447 -11.18 -11.16 3.35
C VAL A 447 -11.15 -10.04 4.38
N SER A 448 -10.50 -8.93 4.03
CA SER A 448 -10.49 -7.72 4.86
C SER A 448 -11.89 -7.16 5.04
N ASP A 449 -12.13 -6.58 6.20
CA ASP A 449 -13.32 -5.80 6.46
C ASP A 449 -13.33 -4.45 5.74
N ASP A 450 -12.24 -4.03 5.09
CA ASP A 450 -12.26 -2.90 4.16
C ASP A 450 -13.24 -3.10 2.99
N HIS A 451 -13.54 -4.36 2.65
CA HIS A 451 -14.50 -4.72 1.59
C HIS A 451 -15.95 -4.77 2.07
N TRP A 452 -16.23 -4.45 3.34
CA TRP A 452 -17.61 -4.40 3.81
C TRP A 452 -18.36 -3.20 3.21
N PRO A 453 -19.70 -3.27 3.15
CA PRO A 453 -20.50 -2.10 2.80
C PRO A 453 -20.15 -0.92 3.72
N ASP A 454 -20.16 0.28 3.16
CA ASP A 454 -19.82 1.54 3.85
C ASP A 454 -18.35 1.64 4.34
N GLN A 455 -17.48 0.72 3.91
CA GLN A 455 -16.03 0.80 4.07
C GLN A 455 -15.37 1.21 2.76
N GLU A 456 -14.09 1.59 2.83
CA GLU A 456 -13.34 2.23 1.75
C GLU A 456 -13.33 1.43 0.43
N ALA A 457 -13.27 0.09 0.52
CA ALA A 457 -13.27 -0.82 -0.62
C ALA A 457 -14.63 -1.53 -0.84
N GLY A 458 -15.70 -1.07 -0.17
CA GLY A 458 -16.99 -1.77 -0.11
C GLY A 458 -17.66 -2.03 -1.46
N ASP A 459 -17.47 -1.13 -2.43
CA ASP A 459 -18.09 -1.24 -3.76
C ASP A 459 -17.27 -2.06 -4.77
N GLN A 460 -16.08 -2.54 -4.38
CA GLN A 460 -15.23 -3.31 -5.30
C GLN A 460 -15.85 -4.68 -5.64
N TYR A 461 -16.52 -5.30 -4.67
CA TYR A 461 -16.99 -6.69 -4.78
C TYR A 461 -18.34 -6.90 -4.10
N ASN A 462 -19.06 -7.91 -4.55
CA ASN A 462 -20.31 -8.36 -3.94
C ASN A 462 -20.33 -9.89 -3.85
N PHE A 463 -19.83 -10.44 -2.73
CA PHE A 463 -19.71 -11.89 -2.51
C PHE A 463 -19.50 -12.26 -1.03
N GLY A 464 -19.57 -13.56 -0.73
CA GLY A 464 -19.12 -14.07 0.57
C GLY A 464 -19.91 -13.51 1.75
N PRO A 465 -19.26 -13.06 2.84
CA PRO A 465 -19.92 -12.63 4.07
C PRO A 465 -20.70 -11.30 3.95
N PHE A 466 -20.45 -10.50 2.91
CA PHE A 466 -21.12 -9.23 2.64
C PHE A 466 -21.94 -9.26 1.34
N PHE A 467 -22.35 -10.44 0.89
CA PHE A 467 -23.14 -10.58 -0.33
C PHE A 467 -24.56 -9.98 -0.17
N ASP A 468 -24.87 -8.99 -0.99
CA ASP A 468 -26.22 -8.48 -1.19
C ASP A 468 -26.87 -9.17 -2.41
N HIS A 469 -27.99 -9.85 -2.17
CA HIS A 469 -28.78 -10.54 -3.19
C HIS A 469 -29.50 -9.60 -4.16
N THR A 470 -29.62 -8.31 -3.84
CA THR A 470 -30.24 -7.29 -4.70
C THR A 470 -29.28 -6.79 -5.78
N LEU A 471 -27.96 -6.95 -5.57
CA LEU A 471 -26.92 -6.53 -6.49
C LEU A 471 -26.33 -7.72 -7.27
N PRO A 472 -25.74 -7.50 -8.46
CA PRO A 472 -25.03 -8.55 -9.18
C PRO A 472 -23.89 -9.12 -8.35
N LYS A 473 -23.72 -10.44 -8.37
CA LYS A 473 -22.59 -11.09 -7.72
C LYS A 473 -21.29 -10.71 -8.43
N ASN A 474 -20.36 -10.10 -7.71
CA ASN A 474 -19.04 -9.75 -8.21
C ASN A 474 -17.94 -10.34 -7.29
N PRO A 475 -17.33 -11.48 -7.65
CA PRO A 475 -16.26 -12.09 -6.84
C PRO A 475 -14.90 -11.40 -7.08
N PRO A 476 -13.89 -11.68 -6.24
CA PRO A 476 -12.53 -11.19 -6.43
C PRO A 476 -12.01 -11.46 -7.85
N ASN A 477 -11.42 -10.43 -8.46
CA ASN A 477 -11.04 -10.45 -9.87
C ASN A 477 -9.53 -10.78 -10.03
N PRO A 478 -9.16 -11.91 -10.65
CA PRO A 478 -7.75 -12.28 -10.85
C PRO A 478 -6.95 -11.34 -11.76
N SER A 479 -7.60 -10.47 -12.53
CA SER A 479 -6.95 -9.47 -13.38
C SER A 479 -6.66 -8.16 -12.65
N PHE A 480 -7.23 -7.96 -11.46
CA PHE A 480 -7.15 -6.72 -10.70
C PHE A 480 -5.71 -6.29 -10.46
N ASP A 481 -4.91 -7.20 -9.91
CA ASP A 481 -3.56 -6.88 -9.41
C ASP A 481 -2.62 -6.38 -10.51
N LEU A 482 -2.66 -7.00 -11.71
CA LEU A 482 -1.82 -6.56 -12.83
C LEU A 482 -2.30 -5.26 -13.45
N CYS A 483 -3.61 -5.02 -13.47
CA CYS A 483 -4.15 -3.75 -13.95
C CYS A 483 -3.76 -2.60 -13.01
N ARG A 484 -3.95 -2.78 -11.69
CA ARG A 484 -3.59 -1.77 -10.69
C ARG A 484 -2.11 -1.43 -10.71
N LEU A 485 -1.25 -2.45 -10.86
CA LEU A 485 0.19 -2.28 -11.00
C LEU A 485 0.55 -1.58 -12.31
N SER A 486 -0.14 -1.90 -13.42
CA SER A 486 0.09 -1.21 -14.69
C SER A 486 -0.14 0.28 -14.61
N VAL A 487 -1.23 0.71 -13.94
CA VAL A 487 -1.53 2.13 -13.77
C VAL A 487 -0.35 2.83 -13.09
N SER A 488 0.11 2.34 -11.93
CA SER A 488 1.23 2.98 -11.21
C SER A 488 2.54 2.95 -11.99
N LEU A 489 2.79 1.91 -12.79
CA LEU A 489 4.02 1.80 -13.57
C LEU A 489 3.99 2.64 -14.84
N LEU A 490 2.84 2.86 -15.47
CA LEU A 490 2.75 3.70 -16.68
C LEU A 490 3.16 5.12 -16.34
N ASP A 491 2.58 5.70 -15.28
CA ASP A 491 2.89 7.04 -14.79
C ASP A 491 4.39 7.21 -14.48
N GLY A 492 4.96 6.28 -13.72
CA GLY A 492 6.36 6.38 -13.29
C GLY A 492 7.40 6.02 -14.34
N LEU A 493 7.07 5.21 -15.34
CA LEU A 493 8.04 4.73 -16.34
C LEU A 493 8.03 5.52 -17.64
N PHE A 494 6.94 6.18 -17.98
CA PHE A 494 6.76 6.83 -19.28
C PHE A 494 6.17 8.23 -19.12
N ASP A 495 7.01 9.26 -19.26
CA ASP A 495 6.55 10.65 -19.21
C ASP A 495 5.59 10.97 -20.38
N GLU A 496 5.81 10.32 -21.53
CA GLU A 496 4.94 10.36 -22.69
C GLU A 496 4.86 8.98 -23.36
N ALA A 497 3.75 8.72 -24.05
CA ALA A 497 3.58 7.48 -24.80
C ALA A 497 4.71 7.28 -25.84
N PRO A 498 5.39 6.11 -25.86
CA PRO A 498 6.47 5.86 -26.81
C PRO A 498 6.00 5.93 -28.27
N PRO A 499 6.91 6.24 -29.22
CA PRO A 499 6.54 6.38 -30.63
C PRO A 499 5.84 5.15 -31.19
N LYS A 500 4.75 5.39 -31.95
CA LYS A 500 4.03 4.36 -32.68
C LYS A 500 5.00 3.48 -33.50
N LYS A 501 4.80 2.16 -33.43
CA LYS A 501 5.55 1.18 -34.20
C LYS A 501 5.44 1.47 -35.70
N LYS A 502 6.56 1.43 -36.42
CA LYS A 502 6.57 1.65 -37.88
C LYS A 502 6.11 0.39 -38.62
N GLY A 503 5.25 0.54 -39.63
CA GLY A 503 4.84 -0.56 -40.52
C GLY A 503 3.40 -0.42 -41.04
N LYS A 504 3.06 -1.20 -42.08
CA LYS A 504 1.65 -1.36 -42.51
C LYS A 504 0.97 -2.37 -41.58
N GLY A 505 -0.24 -2.04 -41.10
CA GLY A 505 -1.03 -2.97 -40.27
C GLY A 505 -0.67 -2.99 -38.78
N VAL A 506 -0.17 -1.90 -38.22
CA VAL A 506 0.07 -1.76 -36.77
C VAL A 506 -1.26 -1.94 -36.02
N SER A 507 -1.28 -2.87 -35.08
CA SER A 507 -2.46 -3.18 -34.28
C SER A 507 -2.90 -1.99 -33.43
N ILE A 508 -4.21 -1.84 -33.30
CA ILE A 508 -4.84 -0.92 -32.33
C ILE A 508 -4.88 -1.67 -30.99
N MET A 509 -4.36 -1.05 -29.92
CA MET A 509 -4.37 -1.60 -28.57
C MET A 509 -5.67 -1.26 -27.84
N SER A 510 -6.14 -0.02 -28.00
CA SER A 510 -7.43 0.44 -27.49
C SER A 510 -8.06 1.46 -28.44
N GLN A 511 -9.38 1.53 -28.41
CA GLN A 511 -10.14 2.51 -29.17
C GLN A 511 -11.33 3.00 -28.35
N GLU A 512 -11.45 4.31 -28.20
CA GLU A 512 -12.59 4.96 -27.55
C GLU A 512 -13.11 6.05 -28.48
N ASP A 513 -14.33 5.86 -28.98
CA ASP A 513 -14.90 6.71 -30.03
C ASP A 513 -13.95 6.90 -31.23
N SER A 514 -13.40 8.10 -31.36
CA SER A 514 -12.47 8.51 -32.41
C SER A 514 -10.99 8.38 -32.01
N TRP A 515 -10.70 8.23 -30.72
CA TRP A 515 -9.36 8.09 -30.18
C TRP A 515 -8.88 6.65 -30.31
N LYS A 516 -7.69 6.46 -30.90
CA LYS A 516 -7.10 5.15 -31.17
C LYS A 516 -5.66 5.14 -30.68
N VAL A 517 -5.36 4.22 -29.78
CA VAL A 517 -4.00 3.98 -29.31
C VAL A 517 -3.43 2.79 -30.07
N TYR A 518 -2.28 2.99 -30.71
CA TYR A 518 -1.61 1.98 -31.54
C TYR A 518 -0.44 1.36 -30.81
N GLU A 519 -0.09 0.13 -31.18
CA GLU A 519 1.14 -0.52 -30.70
C GLU A 519 2.37 0.39 -30.92
N THR A 520 3.16 0.56 -29.86
CA THR A 520 4.37 1.40 -29.84
C THR A 520 5.63 0.58 -30.14
N ASN A 521 6.76 1.26 -30.30
CA ASN A 521 8.08 0.61 -30.38
C ASN A 521 8.58 0.04 -29.04
N SER A 522 7.87 0.26 -27.93
CA SER A 522 8.21 -0.24 -26.59
C SER A 522 7.36 -1.46 -26.22
N PRO A 523 7.91 -2.69 -26.26
CA PRO A 523 7.22 -3.88 -25.77
C PRO A 523 6.77 -3.78 -24.32
N LEU A 524 7.52 -3.07 -23.47
CA LEU A 524 7.15 -2.83 -22.07
C LEU A 524 5.87 -1.98 -21.97
N TYR A 525 5.82 -0.83 -22.64
CA TYR A 525 4.63 0.02 -22.67
C TYR A 525 3.42 -0.74 -23.19
N ASN A 526 3.58 -1.45 -24.31
CA ASN A 526 2.48 -2.21 -24.92
C ASN A 526 1.96 -3.32 -23.99
N LEU A 527 2.83 -3.93 -23.18
CA LEU A 527 2.43 -4.92 -22.18
C LEU A 527 1.59 -4.26 -21.09
N LEU A 528 2.09 -3.18 -20.48
CA LEU A 528 1.42 -2.50 -19.37
C LEU A 528 0.07 -1.93 -19.81
N TRP A 529 0.03 -1.23 -20.96
CA TRP A 529 -1.20 -0.72 -21.55
C TRP A 529 -2.21 -1.84 -21.80
N SER A 530 -1.77 -3.01 -22.26
CA SER A 530 -2.70 -4.12 -22.51
C SER A 530 -3.43 -4.62 -21.27
N TRP A 531 -2.90 -4.36 -20.06
CA TRP A 531 -3.55 -4.73 -18.79
C TRP A 531 -4.56 -3.69 -18.31
N THR A 532 -4.63 -2.50 -18.91
CA THR A 532 -5.62 -1.46 -18.59
C THR A 532 -6.87 -1.54 -19.45
N ILE A 533 -6.95 -2.52 -20.38
CA ILE A 533 -8.02 -2.60 -21.38
C ILE A 533 -9.18 -3.47 -20.90
N ASN A 534 -10.38 -2.89 -20.91
CA ASN A 534 -11.60 -3.61 -20.57
C ASN A 534 -12.15 -4.45 -21.73
N LYS A 535 -13.25 -5.17 -21.48
CA LYS A 535 -13.92 -6.02 -22.49
C LYS A 535 -14.40 -5.28 -23.75
N ASP A 536 -14.65 -3.97 -23.64
CA ASP A 536 -15.14 -3.14 -24.73
C ASP A 536 -13.99 -2.55 -25.56
N GLY A 537 -12.73 -2.81 -25.18
CA GLY A 537 -11.54 -2.31 -25.86
C GLY A 537 -11.12 -0.90 -25.43
N HIS A 538 -11.70 -0.40 -24.34
CA HIS A 538 -11.43 0.91 -23.75
C HIS A 538 -10.38 0.80 -22.65
N THR A 539 -9.55 1.83 -22.45
CA THR A 539 -8.60 1.88 -21.33
C THR A 539 -9.28 2.46 -20.09
N ILE A 540 -8.93 1.96 -18.90
CA ILE A 540 -9.37 2.55 -17.61
C ILE A 540 -8.38 3.58 -17.04
N TYR A 541 -7.23 3.75 -17.69
CA TYR A 541 -6.10 4.54 -17.18
C TYR A 541 -6.30 6.04 -17.42
N GLU A 542 -6.08 6.50 -18.65
CA GLU A 542 -6.17 7.91 -19.03
C GLU A 542 -7.20 8.15 -20.14
N ASP A 543 -7.69 9.39 -20.23
CA ASP A 543 -8.50 9.85 -21.34
C ASP A 543 -7.64 10.33 -22.53
N LYS A 544 -8.28 10.81 -23.59
CA LYS A 544 -7.59 11.25 -24.82
C LYS A 544 -6.66 12.46 -24.63
N ASN A 545 -6.80 13.19 -23.52
CA ASN A 545 -6.01 14.36 -23.18
C ASN A 545 -4.84 14.00 -22.24
N GLY A 546 -4.80 12.77 -21.74
CA GLY A 546 -3.82 12.33 -20.74
C GLY A 546 -4.27 12.57 -19.30
N ASP A 547 -5.55 12.88 -19.07
CA ASP A 547 -6.10 13.07 -17.73
C ASP A 547 -6.56 11.72 -17.15
N GLU A 548 -6.42 11.53 -15.84
CA GLU A 548 -6.92 10.34 -15.13
C GLU A 548 -8.45 10.20 -15.32
N LYS A 549 -8.92 8.99 -15.65
CA LYS A 549 -10.36 8.77 -15.93
C LYS A 549 -11.23 8.62 -14.69
N TYR A 550 -10.64 8.13 -13.62
CA TYR A 550 -11.35 7.75 -12.40
C TYR A 550 -10.52 8.20 -11.20
N GLU A 551 -11.10 9.05 -10.37
CA GLU A 551 -10.45 9.57 -9.18
C GLU A 551 -10.60 8.59 -7.99
N GLY A 552 -9.57 8.48 -7.17
CA GLY A 552 -9.62 7.73 -5.91
C GLY A 552 -10.08 6.26 -6.06
N PHE A 553 -11.06 5.85 -5.24
CA PHE A 553 -11.56 4.48 -5.20
C PHE A 553 -12.42 4.08 -6.39
N ASP A 554 -12.91 5.04 -7.19
CA ASP A 554 -13.65 4.71 -8.41
C ASP A 554 -12.77 3.88 -9.35
N LEU A 555 -11.48 4.20 -9.46
CA LEU A 555 -10.51 3.41 -10.23
C LEU A 555 -10.49 1.94 -9.78
N TYR A 556 -10.47 1.71 -8.47
CA TYR A 556 -10.45 0.37 -7.88
C TYR A 556 -11.74 -0.39 -8.23
N VAL A 557 -12.90 0.25 -8.13
CA VAL A 557 -14.20 -0.34 -8.51
C VAL A 557 -14.21 -0.69 -10.00
N ARG A 558 -13.76 0.22 -10.88
CA ARG A 558 -13.72 -0.02 -12.33
C ARG A 558 -12.77 -1.16 -12.71
N ILE A 559 -11.59 -1.23 -12.11
CA ILE A 559 -10.66 -2.34 -12.33
C ILE A 559 -11.32 -3.66 -11.93
N ALA A 560 -11.93 -3.72 -10.75
CA ALA A 560 -12.59 -4.92 -10.24
C ALA A 560 -13.73 -5.39 -11.17
N HIS A 561 -14.51 -4.46 -11.72
CA HIS A 561 -15.71 -4.76 -12.49
C HIS A 561 -15.42 -5.05 -13.98
N ASP A 562 -14.49 -4.33 -14.60
CA ASP A 562 -14.40 -4.27 -16.07
C ASP A 562 -13.18 -4.96 -16.67
N ILE A 563 -12.11 -5.14 -15.90
CA ILE A 563 -10.84 -5.67 -16.42
C ILE A 563 -10.77 -7.17 -16.21
N HIS A 564 -10.83 -7.95 -17.29
CA HIS A 564 -10.85 -9.42 -17.23
C HIS A 564 -9.78 -10.09 -18.10
N ASN A 565 -8.93 -9.31 -18.77
CA ASN A 565 -7.93 -9.79 -19.73
C ASN A 565 -6.50 -9.90 -19.13
N ALA A 566 -6.27 -9.34 -17.94
CA ALA A 566 -4.97 -9.24 -17.28
C ALA A 566 -4.71 -10.36 -16.27
N VAL A 567 -5.26 -11.56 -16.48
CA VAL A 567 -5.06 -12.71 -15.58
C VAL A 567 -3.59 -13.17 -15.64
N PRO A 568 -2.83 -13.20 -14.52
CA PRO A 568 -1.38 -13.48 -14.49
C PRO A 568 -0.92 -14.73 -15.25
N LYS A 569 -1.60 -15.86 -15.04
CA LYS A 569 -1.26 -17.14 -15.70
C LYS A 569 -1.32 -17.07 -17.23
N ASP A 570 -2.10 -16.15 -17.79
CA ASP A 570 -2.26 -15.99 -19.23
C ASP A 570 -1.22 -15.00 -19.79
N GLN A 571 -0.70 -14.09 -18.96
CA GLN A 571 0.23 -13.03 -19.39
C GLN A 571 1.63 -13.55 -19.70
N ILE A 572 2.11 -14.57 -18.98
CA ILE A 572 3.43 -15.20 -19.21
C ILE A 572 3.63 -15.77 -20.63
N HIS A 573 2.54 -16.00 -21.36
CA HIS A 573 2.57 -16.53 -22.73
C HIS A 573 2.68 -15.44 -23.79
N LYS A 574 2.63 -14.15 -23.41
CA LYS A 574 2.73 -13.04 -24.37
C LYS A 574 4.07 -13.03 -25.11
N PRO A 575 4.11 -12.51 -26.35
CA PRO A 575 5.32 -12.49 -27.19
C PRO A 575 6.54 -11.85 -26.50
N VAL A 576 6.33 -10.83 -25.67
CA VAL A 576 7.39 -10.13 -24.93
C VAL A 576 8.20 -11.05 -24.01
N PHE A 577 7.61 -12.15 -23.54
CA PHE A 577 8.27 -13.14 -22.68
C PHE A 577 8.82 -14.35 -23.44
N SER A 578 8.60 -14.42 -24.76
CA SER A 578 9.08 -15.54 -25.59
C SER A 578 10.60 -15.70 -25.55
N GLN A 579 11.31 -14.59 -25.38
CA GLN A 579 12.77 -14.54 -25.20
C GLN A 579 13.27 -15.34 -23.99
N PHE A 580 12.44 -15.56 -22.97
CA PHE A 580 12.81 -16.33 -21.78
C PHE A 580 12.52 -17.82 -21.91
N LYS A 581 11.83 -18.28 -22.96
CA LYS A 581 11.52 -19.71 -23.13
C LYS A 581 12.79 -20.55 -23.20
N TRP A 582 12.86 -21.57 -22.34
CA TRP A 582 14.01 -22.44 -22.20
C TRP A 582 13.69 -23.85 -22.68
N LYS A 583 14.49 -24.35 -23.63
CA LYS A 583 14.28 -25.68 -24.26
C LYS A 583 15.31 -26.72 -23.83
N GLN A 584 16.38 -26.31 -23.15
CA GLN A 584 17.44 -27.23 -22.72
C GLN A 584 17.11 -27.83 -21.35
N LYS A 585 17.87 -28.85 -20.95
CA LYS A 585 17.76 -29.42 -19.61
C LYS A 585 18.17 -28.35 -18.59
N VAL A 586 17.33 -28.14 -17.58
CA VAL A 586 17.67 -27.26 -16.45
C VAL A 586 18.78 -27.92 -15.63
N PRO A 587 19.81 -27.18 -15.16
CA PRO A 587 20.84 -27.70 -14.27
C PRO A 587 20.25 -28.39 -13.04
N GLN A 588 20.92 -29.43 -12.52
CA GLN A 588 20.37 -30.25 -11.43
C GLN A 588 20.34 -29.54 -10.08
N ASP A 589 21.20 -28.55 -9.89
CA ASP A 589 21.31 -27.67 -8.74
C ASP A 589 20.28 -26.54 -8.74
N GLU A 590 19.61 -26.30 -9.87
CA GLU A 590 18.63 -25.23 -10.00
C GLU A 590 17.22 -25.68 -9.59
N THR A 591 16.54 -24.79 -8.86
CA THR A 591 15.13 -24.99 -8.52
C THR A 591 14.25 -24.52 -9.67
N ILE A 592 13.27 -25.35 -10.05
CA ILE A 592 12.23 -24.99 -11.02
C ILE A 592 10.96 -24.64 -10.25
N TYR A 593 10.62 -23.35 -10.22
CA TYR A 593 9.42 -22.85 -9.55
C TYR A 593 8.18 -23.08 -10.40
N SER A 594 7.12 -23.65 -9.82
CA SER A 594 5.85 -23.81 -10.53
C SER A 594 5.07 -22.51 -10.49
N ILE A 595 4.53 -22.07 -11.62
CA ILE A 595 3.71 -20.85 -11.69
C ILE A 595 2.20 -21.15 -11.68
N GLY A 596 1.80 -22.41 -11.51
CA GLY A 596 0.38 -22.79 -11.42
C GLY A 596 -0.45 -22.57 -12.69
N ALA A 597 0.11 -21.97 -13.74
CA ALA A 597 -0.52 -21.71 -15.03
C ALA A 597 -0.76 -23.01 -15.80
#